data_AF-A0A151T8X4-F1
#
_entry.id   AF-A0A151T8X4-F1
#
_cell.length_a   1.000
_cell.length_b   1.000
_cell.length_c   1.000
_cell.angle_alpha   90.00
_cell.angle_beta   90.00
_cell.angle_gamma   90.00
#
_symmetry.space_group_name_H-M   'P 1'
#
loop_
_entity.id
_entity.type
_entity.pdbx_description
1 polymer ?
#
loop_
_entity_poly.entity_id
_entity_poly.type
_entity_poly.pdbx_seq_one_letter_code
_entity_poly.pdbx_strand_id
1 'polypeptide(L)'
;METSSHLFFECYFAYHVWMLSLEWCGFTFVLSNSFVAHFDQFLGLPLCPSKIRYRWVVIWLTVIWSIWLARNALIFSDKVLSTLNVLELVK
;
A
#
# COMPACT_ATOMS: atom_id res chain seq x y z
N MET A 1 19.72 3.59 -2.28
CA MET A 1 19.51 4.21 -0.95
C MET A 1 18.02 4.17 -0.67
N GLU A 2 17.63 3.84 0.55
CA GLU A 2 16.23 3.86 0.90
C GLU A 2 15.72 5.27 1.16
N THR A 3 14.72 5.67 0.40
CA THR A 3 13.90 6.87 0.67
C THR A 3 12.49 6.42 1.07
N SER A 4 11.68 7.34 1.59
CA SER A 4 10.26 7.06 1.83
C SER A 4 9.53 6.64 0.56
N SER A 5 9.85 7.26 -0.58
CA SER A 5 9.21 6.91 -1.87
C SER A 5 9.63 5.51 -2.33
N HIS A 6 10.91 5.18 -2.19
CA HIS A 6 11.41 3.83 -2.48
C HIS A 6 10.77 2.77 -1.57
N LEU A 7 10.70 3.07 -0.27
CA LEU A 7 10.15 2.18 0.75
C LEU A 7 8.68 1.85 0.52
N PHE A 8 7.88 2.86 0.17
CA PHE A 8 6.42 2.74 0.14
C PHE A 8 5.82 2.56 -1.26
N PHE A 9 6.51 2.94 -2.34
CA PHE A 9 5.90 2.94 -3.67
C PHE A 9 6.78 2.38 -4.80
N GLU A 10 8.09 2.65 -4.80
CA GLU A 10 8.90 2.37 -6.00
C GLU A 10 9.53 0.97 -6.01
N CYS A 11 9.89 0.44 -4.83
CA CYS A 11 10.55 -0.87 -4.79
C CYS A 11 9.58 -1.99 -5.22
N TYR A 12 10.12 -3.02 -5.85
CA TYR A 12 9.34 -4.16 -6.35
C TYR A 12 8.44 -4.78 -5.28
N PHE A 13 8.94 -4.86 -4.04
CA PHE A 13 8.18 -5.37 -2.91
C PHE A 13 6.94 -4.51 -2.62
N ALA A 14 7.11 -3.20 -2.47
CA ALA A 14 6.02 -2.29 -2.17
C ALA A 14 5.00 -2.24 -3.32
N TYR A 15 5.47 -2.15 -4.56
CA TYR A 15 4.63 -2.20 -5.76
C TYR A 15 3.75 -3.45 -5.77
N HIS A 16 4.34 -4.62 -5.51
CA HIS A 16 3.60 -5.88 -5.55
C HIS A 16 2.59 -6.00 -4.39
N VAL A 17 2.90 -5.48 -3.20
CA VAL A 17 1.92 -5.38 -2.09
C VAL A 17 0.74 -4.50 -2.48
N TRP A 18 0.99 -3.33 -3.07
CA TRP A 18 -0.09 -2.45 -3.54
C TRP A 18 -0.98 -3.12 -4.58
N MET A 19 -0.37 -3.80 -5.57
CA MET A 19 -1.12 -4.53 -6.59
C MET A 19 -2.02 -5.61 -5.98
N LEU A 20 -1.49 -6.42 -5.07
CA LEU A 20 -2.24 -7.46 -4.37
C LEU A 20 -3.38 -6.88 -3.51
N SER A 21 -3.13 -5.77 -2.80
CA SER A 21 -4.15 -5.12 -1.99
C SER A 21 -5.28 -4.52 -2.83
N LEU A 22 -4.97 -3.93 -3.98
CA LEU A 22 -5.96 -3.43 -4.92
C LEU A 22 -6.76 -4.57 -5.59
N GLU A 23 -6.08 -5.64 -5.99
CA GLU A 23 -6.70 -6.83 -6.56
C GLU A 23 -7.69 -7.45 -5.56
N TRP A 24 -7.30 -7.56 -4.29
CA TRP A 24 -8.20 -8.00 -3.21
C TRP A 24 -9.42 -7.08 -3.05
N CYS A 25 -9.25 -5.76 -3.25
CA CYS A 25 -10.36 -4.81 -3.26
C CYS A 25 -11.22 -4.88 -4.54
N GLY A 26 -10.82 -5.66 -5.55
CA GLY A 26 -11.51 -5.78 -6.84
C GLY A 26 -11.11 -4.73 -7.89
N PHE A 27 -9.93 -4.13 -7.77
CA PHE A 27 -9.46 -3.05 -8.63
C PHE A 27 -8.11 -3.34 -9.28
N THR A 28 -7.90 -2.72 -10.45
CA THR A 28 -6.60 -2.62 -11.12
C THR A 28 -6.34 -1.15 -11.46
N PHE A 29 -5.22 -0.59 -11.02
CA PHE A 29 -4.88 0.82 -11.21
C PHE A 29 -3.41 1.01 -11.55
N VAL A 30 -3.11 2.09 -12.29
CA VAL A 30 -1.75 2.60 -12.43
C VAL A 30 -1.46 3.52 -11.25
N LEU A 31 -0.48 3.13 -10.43
CA LEU A 31 -0.12 3.84 -9.22
C LEU A 31 0.96 4.87 -9.47
N SER A 32 0.81 6.05 -8.84
CA SER A 32 1.87 7.05 -8.79
C SER A 32 2.93 6.65 -7.77
N ASN A 33 4.19 7.01 -8.02
CA ASN A 33 5.29 6.70 -7.11
C ASN A 33 5.54 7.79 -6.03
N SER A 34 4.67 8.79 -5.94
CA SER A 34 4.79 9.87 -4.94
C SER A 34 3.69 9.81 -3.90
N PHE A 35 4.01 10.13 -2.65
CA PHE A 35 3.06 10.08 -1.53
C PHE A 35 1.76 10.85 -1.80
N VAL A 36 1.90 12.12 -2.21
CA VAL A 36 0.75 13.02 -2.42
C VAL A 36 -0.09 12.55 -3.59
N ALA A 37 0.52 12.31 -4.76
CA ALA A 37 -0.25 11.91 -5.92
C ALA A 37 -0.86 10.51 -5.76
N HIS A 38 -0.17 9.58 -5.09
CA HIS A 38 -0.72 8.26 -4.80
C HIS A 38 -1.90 8.34 -3.83
N PHE A 39 -1.86 9.24 -2.84
CA PHE A 39 -2.98 9.48 -1.95
C PHE A 39 -4.16 10.15 -2.67
N ASP A 40 -3.88 11.16 -3.49
CA ASP A 40 -4.88 11.86 -4.30
C ASP A 40 -5.58 10.91 -5.28
N GLN A 41 -4.86 9.92 -5.84
CA GLN A 41 -5.47 8.87 -6.66
C GLN A 41 -6.52 8.08 -5.87
N PHE A 42 -6.27 7.73 -4.61
CA PHE A 42 -7.21 7.01 -3.76
C PHE A 42 -8.40 7.89 -3.32
N LEU A 43 -8.18 9.19 -3.10
CA LEU A 43 -9.26 10.15 -2.79
C LEU A 43 -10.13 10.50 -3.99
N GLY A 44 -9.51 10.54 -5.17
CA GLY A 44 -10.09 10.96 -6.44
C GLY A 44 -10.82 9.86 -7.20
N LEU A 45 -10.87 8.63 -6.67
CA LEU A 45 -11.55 7.50 -7.30
C LEU A 45 -13.01 7.88 -7.64
N PRO A 46 -13.33 8.10 -8.93
CA PRO A 46 -14.60 8.69 -9.37
C PRO A 46 -15.79 7.73 -9.20
N LEU A 47 -15.50 6.46 -8.90
CA LEU A 47 -16.48 5.39 -8.74
C LEU A 47 -17.11 5.34 -7.34
N CYS A 48 -16.66 6.16 -6.39
CA CYS A 48 -17.11 6.06 -5.00
C CYS A 48 -17.90 7.29 -4.52
N PRO A 49 -19.13 7.11 -4.01
CA PRO A 49 -19.85 8.13 -3.26
C PRO A 49 -18.96 8.70 -2.13
N SER A 50 -19.17 9.96 -1.74
CA SER A 50 -18.43 10.60 -0.64
C SER A 50 -18.41 9.76 0.64
N LYS A 51 -19.48 8.99 0.89
CA LYS A 51 -19.61 8.04 1.99
C LYS A 51 -18.67 6.83 1.92
N ILE A 52 -18.00 6.55 0.81
CA ILE A 52 -17.06 5.40 0.66
C ILE A 52 -15.60 5.87 0.59
N ARG A 53 -15.35 7.18 0.39
CA ARG A 53 -13.99 7.76 0.36
C ARG A 53 -13.17 7.42 1.62
N TYR A 54 -13.79 7.39 2.79
CA TYR A 54 -13.09 7.03 4.03
C TYR A 54 -12.53 5.59 3.99
N ARG A 55 -13.21 4.65 3.31
CA ARG A 55 -12.74 3.27 3.19
C ARG A 55 -11.46 3.18 2.37
N TRP A 56 -11.35 3.99 1.31
CA TRP A 56 -10.13 4.07 0.51
C TRP A 56 -8.96 4.66 1.27
N VAL A 57 -9.22 5.69 2.07
CA VAL A 57 -8.20 6.24 2.98
C VAL A 57 -7.73 5.20 3.98
N VAL A 58 -8.66 4.42 4.55
CA VAL A 58 -8.32 3.33 5.48
C VAL A 58 -7.48 2.26 4.77
N ILE A 59 -7.89 1.78 3.59
CA ILE A 59 -7.11 0.80 2.81
C ILE A 59 -5.71 1.34 2.54
N TRP A 60 -5.59 2.59 2.07
CA TRP A 60 -4.31 3.21 1.77
C TRP A 60 -3.41 3.28 3.01
N LEU A 61 -3.95 3.73 4.16
CA LEU A 61 -3.21 3.80 5.42
C LEU A 61 -2.80 2.40 5.91
N THR A 62 -3.68 1.41 5.81
CA THR A 62 -3.40 0.03 6.20
C THR A 62 -2.27 -0.55 5.35
N VAL A 63 -2.25 -0.33 4.04
CA VAL A 63 -1.15 -0.82 3.18
C VAL A 63 0.19 -0.18 3.54
N ILE A 64 0.22 1.16 3.71
CA ILE A 64 1.42 1.88 4.18
C ILE A 64 1.92 1.30 5.50
N TRP A 65 1.01 1.11 6.46
CA TRP A 65 1.33 0.56 7.77
C TRP A 65 1.86 -0.87 7.70
N SER A 66 1.26 -1.73 6.89
CA SER A 66 1.69 -3.12 6.71
C SER A 66 3.07 -3.22 6.05
N ILE A 67 3.38 -2.36 5.07
CA ILE A 67 4.73 -2.25 4.48
C ILE A 67 5.73 -1.80 5.56
N TRP A 68 5.38 -0.79 6.36
CA TRP A 68 6.22 -0.32 7.46
C TRP A 68 6.51 -1.43 8.50
N LEU A 69 5.49 -2.20 8.89
CA LEU A 69 5.65 -3.34 9.79
C LEU A 69 6.58 -4.41 9.22
N ALA A 70 6.42 -4.76 7.95
CA ALA A 70 7.28 -5.74 7.28
C ALA A 70 8.75 -5.30 7.28
N ARG A 71 8.99 -4.01 7.07
CA ARG A 71 10.32 -3.42 7.03
C ARG A 71 10.98 -3.35 8.40
N ASN A 72 10.21 -3.03 9.43
CA ASN A 72 10.70 -3.10 10.80
C ASN A 72 10.96 -4.54 11.25
N ALA A 73 10.12 -5.50 10.86
CA ALA A 73 10.35 -6.92 11.15
C ALA A 73 11.67 -7.42 10.52
N LEU A 74 11.99 -6.97 9.31
CA LEU A 74 13.26 -7.27 8.66
C LEU A 74 14.44 -6.65 9.41
N ILE A 75 14.36 -5.36 9.78
CA ILE A 75 15.49 -4.64 10.40
C ILE A 75 15.72 -5.05 11.85
N PHE A 76 14.66 -5.22 12.64
CA PHE A 76 14.76 -5.40 14.09
C PHE A 76 14.57 -6.84 14.56
N SER A 77 14.13 -7.74 13.68
CA SER A 77 13.86 -9.14 14.04
C SER A 77 14.37 -10.15 13.01
N ASP A 78 15.10 -9.70 11.98
CA ASP A 78 15.61 -10.53 10.88
C ASP A 78 14.51 -11.39 10.21
N LYS A 79 13.25 -10.92 10.29
CA LYS A 79 12.08 -11.64 9.80
C LYS A 79 11.73 -11.13 8.41
N VAL A 80 11.93 -11.99 7.41
CA VAL A 80 11.51 -11.71 6.03
C VAL A 80 10.04 -12.07 5.86
N LEU A 81 9.20 -11.08 5.53
CA LEU A 81 7.81 -11.30 5.14
C LEU A 81 7.70 -11.32 3.61
N SER A 82 6.96 -12.28 3.07
CA SER A 82 6.57 -12.25 1.65
C SER A 82 5.46 -11.21 1.41
N THR A 83 5.26 -10.80 0.16
CA THR A 83 4.19 -9.86 -0.20
C THR A 83 2.80 -10.42 0.15
N LEU A 84 2.63 -11.75 0.12
CA LEU A 84 1.40 -12.42 0.58
C LEU A 84 1.23 -12.33 2.10
N ASN A 85 2.31 -12.48 2.89
CA ASN A 85 2.21 -12.28 4.34
C ASN A 85 1.82 -10.86 4.70
N VAL A 86 2.29 -9.87 3.94
CA VAL A 86 1.91 -8.46 4.12
C VAL A 86 0.46 -8.22 3.72
N LEU A 87 -0.03 -8.85 2.65
CA LEU A 87 -1.44 -8.79 2.26
C LEU A 87 -2.37 -9.29 3.37
N GLU A 88 -2.00 -10.36 4.08
CA GLU A 88 -2.79 -10.86 5.22
C GLU A 88 -2.86 -9.87 6.40
N LEU A 89 -1.96 -8.88 6.47
CA LEU A 89 -2.06 -7.77 7.44
C LEU A 89 -3.02 -6.67 6.99
N VAL A 90 -3.38 -6.64 5.70
CA VAL A 90 -4.28 -5.66 5.09
C VAL A 90 -5.74 -6.12 5.11
N LYS A 91 -5.97 -7.43 5.01
CA LYS A 91 -7.30 -8.07 5.08
C LYS A 91 -7.91 -7.99 6.48
#